data_AF-A0A1H9X1Q1-F1
#
_entry.id   AF-A0A1H9X1Q1-F1
#
_cell.length_a   1.000
_cell.length_b   1.000
_cell.length_c   1.000
_cell.angle_alpha   90.00
_cell.angle_beta   90.00
_cell.angle_gamma   90.00
#
_symmetry.space_group_name_H-M   'P 1'
#
loop_
_entity.id
_entity.type
_entity.pdbx_description
1 polymer ?
#
loop_
_entity_poly.entity_id
_entity_poly.type
_entity_poly.pdbx_seq_one_letter_code
_entity_poly.pdbx_strand_id
1 'polypeptide(L)'
;MVNTGPQATHPSRGTATNTVTSSSANAVVQASVIIGGVRLTPTSGACRTYGTARSVTTGLRALNLPLVLVGLTVAVSTFLSGLWQAWWITAVGIALVAAVFASARRTGQGEVGRQFHTPSIRIRVVVGDLLEQPCQIAVGFSDTFDTDTTGNQVINATSLQGQFLDRRYAGNRHRLDDDLAAALAATAVDRTEQRSDKVLGKLARYPLGTVAVLGSGGSRVYCLAYTTMSNTLVARSTLDSLWTALGLLWDAVAESGQLAPLAVPLIGADLARVDVLDRQHLLQLIAISFLARSRRSRFCRELVLVVHPKDAAEVDMAVIAAFLHGL
;
A
#
# COMPACT_ATOMS: atom_id res chain seq x y z
N MET A 1 -37.01 30.60 -33.71
CA MET A 1 -36.20 31.73 -33.20
C MET A 1 -34.74 31.29 -33.21
N VAL A 2 -33.94 32.01 -33.99
CA VAL A 2 -32.53 31.79 -34.33
C VAL A 2 -31.73 32.92 -33.68
N ASN A 3 -30.58 32.61 -33.06
CA ASN A 3 -29.37 33.46 -32.98
C ASN A 3 -28.30 32.69 -32.17
N THR A 4 -27.28 32.05 -32.77
CA THR A 4 -25.96 32.58 -33.22
C THR A 4 -25.06 33.14 -32.10
N GLY A 5 -23.84 32.57 -31.97
CA GLY A 5 -22.69 33.10 -31.20
C GLY A 5 -22.05 34.34 -31.87
N PRO A 6 -20.77 34.74 -31.61
CA PRO A 6 -19.59 33.85 -31.53
C PRO A 6 -18.38 34.31 -30.64
N GLN A 7 -17.29 33.52 -30.68
CA GLN A 7 -15.82 33.86 -30.62
C GLN A 7 -15.23 34.55 -29.36
N ALA A 8 -14.23 34.00 -28.66
CA ALA A 8 -12.81 33.67 -28.97
C ALA A 8 -11.83 34.73 -28.43
N THR A 9 -10.76 34.32 -27.74
CA THR A 9 -9.36 34.79 -27.96
C THR A 9 -8.37 34.13 -26.99
N HIS A 10 -7.39 33.46 -27.58
CA HIS A 10 -6.05 33.24 -27.05
C HIS A 10 -5.28 34.56 -27.01
N PRO A 11 -4.17 34.63 -26.24
CA PRO A 11 -2.95 35.11 -26.85
C PRO A 11 -1.72 34.25 -26.54
N SER A 12 -0.65 34.65 -27.21
CA SER A 12 0.54 33.95 -27.67
C SER A 12 1.81 34.28 -26.88
N ARG A 13 2.74 33.31 -26.87
CA ARG A 13 4.19 33.42 -27.20
C ARG A 13 4.95 34.71 -26.81
N GLY A 14 6.03 34.55 -26.03
CA GLY A 14 7.09 35.55 -25.86
C GLY A 14 8.43 34.91 -25.49
N THR A 15 9.43 35.12 -26.34
CA THR A 15 10.83 34.67 -26.27
C THR A 15 11.71 35.83 -25.80
N ALA A 16 12.67 35.59 -24.90
CA ALA A 16 13.92 36.35 -24.66
C ALA A 16 14.67 35.61 -23.53
N THR A 17 15.86 35.02 -23.65
CA THR A 17 17.17 35.48 -24.14
C THR A 17 17.70 36.72 -23.42
N ASN A 18 18.82 36.51 -22.70
CA ASN A 18 19.84 37.44 -22.18
C ASN A 18 19.97 37.40 -20.64
N THR A 19 21.13 37.45 -19.96
CA THR A 19 22.55 37.49 -20.31
C THR A 19 23.32 37.47 -18.97
N VAL A 20 24.39 36.66 -18.89
CA VAL A 20 25.68 36.85 -18.17
C VAL A 20 25.72 37.52 -16.78
N THR A 21 26.31 36.79 -15.82
CA THR A 21 27.34 37.26 -14.85
C THR A 21 27.96 35.99 -14.23
N SER A 22 29.14 35.55 -14.68
CA SER A 22 30.49 35.88 -14.16
C SER A 22 30.81 35.31 -12.77
N SER A 23 31.73 34.35 -12.70
CA SER A 23 32.80 34.25 -11.67
C SER A 23 33.66 33.01 -12.00
N SER A 24 34.79 33.20 -12.70
CA SER A 24 36.13 33.36 -12.14
C SER A 24 36.92 32.05 -12.18
N ALA A 25 37.64 31.88 -13.30
CA ALA A 25 38.76 30.96 -13.44
C ALA A 25 39.97 31.52 -12.68
N ASN A 26 40.60 30.69 -11.84
CA ASN A 26 41.90 30.98 -11.25
C ASN A 26 42.98 30.21 -12.03
N ALA A 27 43.78 30.96 -12.77
CA ALA A 27 45.08 30.55 -13.30
C ALA A 27 46.09 31.62 -12.88
N VAL A 28 47.08 31.24 -12.06
CA VAL A 28 48.27 32.04 -11.72
C VAL A 28 49.42 31.04 -11.61
N VAL A 29 50.22 30.87 -12.68
CA VAL A 29 51.46 31.59 -13.04
C VAL A 29 52.70 30.94 -12.39
N GLN A 30 53.49 30.30 -13.25
CA GLN A 30 54.92 30.03 -13.02
C GLN A 30 55.70 31.32 -13.16
N ALA A 31 56.56 31.63 -12.19
CA ALA A 31 57.52 32.72 -12.25
C ALA A 31 58.94 32.14 -12.42
N SER A 32 59.56 32.45 -13.56
CA SER A 32 61.00 32.33 -13.78
C SER A 32 61.63 33.70 -13.50
N VAL A 33 62.59 33.75 -12.58
CA VAL A 33 63.39 34.96 -12.29
C VAL A 33 64.80 34.74 -12.83
N ILE A 34 65.20 35.61 -13.76
CA ILE A 34 66.56 35.81 -14.23
C ILE A 34 67.03 37.16 -13.68
N ILE A 35 68.17 37.19 -12.98
CA ILE A 35 68.95 38.40 -12.66
C ILE A 35 70.42 38.02 -12.90
N GLY A 36 71.04 38.52 -13.98
CA GLY A 36 72.04 39.61 -13.92
C GLY A 36 73.44 39.04 -13.63
N GLY A 37 74.47 39.11 -14.47
CA GLY A 37 74.83 40.15 -15.43
C GLY A 37 76.04 40.94 -14.93
N VAL A 38 77.25 40.35 -14.92
CA VAL A 38 78.53 41.09 -14.86
C VAL A 38 79.57 40.38 -15.72
N ARG A 39 80.11 41.09 -16.72
CA ARG A 39 81.30 40.74 -17.52
C ARG A 39 82.54 41.33 -16.86
N LEU A 40 83.64 40.56 -16.81
CA LEU A 40 85.00 41.09 -16.88
C LEU A 40 85.85 40.19 -17.80
N THR A 41 86.70 40.84 -18.58
CA THR A 41 87.48 40.38 -19.74
C THR A 41 88.64 39.42 -19.41
N PRO A 42 89.16 38.67 -20.40
CA PRO A 42 90.18 37.65 -20.19
C PRO A 42 91.60 38.18 -20.37
N THR A 43 92.54 37.70 -19.58
CA THR A 43 93.97 37.69 -19.92
C THR A 43 94.58 36.35 -19.56
N SER A 44 95.29 35.82 -20.55
CA SER A 44 96.02 34.55 -20.62
C SER A 44 97.10 34.37 -19.56
N GLY A 45 97.27 33.13 -19.11
CA GLY A 45 98.47 32.70 -18.37
C GLY A 45 98.42 31.19 -18.10
N ALA A 46 99.17 30.42 -18.90
CA ALA A 46 99.30 28.99 -18.76
C ALA A 46 100.13 28.60 -17.53
N CYS A 47 99.75 27.53 -16.82
CA CYS A 47 100.71 26.62 -16.18
C CYS A 47 100.08 25.24 -15.94
N ARG A 48 100.80 24.20 -16.35
CA ARG A 48 100.46 22.78 -16.14
C ARG A 48 100.71 22.38 -14.68
N THR A 49 99.88 21.49 -14.15
CA THR A 49 100.34 20.43 -13.23
C THR A 49 99.34 19.28 -13.17
N TYR A 50 99.88 18.06 -13.27
CA TYR A 50 99.21 16.77 -13.08
C TYR A 50 98.90 16.53 -11.59
N GLY A 51 97.80 15.83 -11.29
CA GLY A 51 97.49 15.38 -9.94
C GLY A 51 96.25 14.50 -9.87
N THR A 52 96.44 13.19 -9.98
CA THR A 52 95.47 12.14 -9.68
C THR A 52 95.18 12.05 -8.18
N ALA A 53 93.91 12.00 -7.76
CA ALA A 53 93.52 11.38 -6.49
C ALA A 53 92.05 10.92 -6.50
N ARG A 54 91.86 9.64 -6.21
CA ARG A 54 90.59 8.89 -6.07
C ARG A 54 90.04 9.04 -4.64
N SER A 55 88.70 9.16 -4.55
CA SER A 55 87.75 8.64 -3.54
C SER A 55 88.03 8.78 -2.04
N VAL A 56 87.07 9.32 -1.26
CA VAL A 56 86.30 8.64 -0.17
C VAL A 56 85.15 9.56 0.25
N THR A 57 83.90 9.26 -0.13
CA THR A 57 82.68 9.79 0.51
C THR A 57 81.56 8.76 0.42
N THR A 58 81.56 7.78 1.32
CA THR A 58 80.41 6.86 1.45
C THR A 58 80.23 6.50 2.92
N GLY A 59 79.23 7.11 3.56
CA GLY A 59 78.84 6.74 4.92
C GLY A 59 77.92 7.76 5.53
N LEU A 60 76.65 7.83 5.09
CA LEU A 60 75.55 8.48 5.82
C LEU A 60 74.14 8.26 5.22
N ARG A 61 73.98 7.53 4.11
CA ARG A 61 72.64 7.31 3.49
C ARG A 61 71.84 6.12 4.04
N ALA A 62 72.34 5.38 5.03
CA ALA A 62 71.73 4.11 5.45
C ALA A 62 70.74 4.20 6.64
N LEU A 63 70.61 5.34 7.33
CA LEU A 63 69.83 5.39 8.59
C LEU A 63 68.33 5.71 8.48
N ASN A 64 67.81 6.12 7.31
CA ASN A 64 66.42 6.56 7.17
C ASN A 64 65.45 5.53 6.56
N LEU A 65 65.96 4.43 5.97
CA LEU A 65 65.11 3.38 5.40
C LEU A 65 64.20 2.65 6.42
N PRO A 66 64.66 2.28 7.64
CA PRO A 66 63.81 1.50 8.55
C PRO A 66 62.64 2.33 9.11
N LEU A 67 62.81 3.64 9.31
CA LEU A 67 61.76 4.54 9.79
C LEU A 67 60.64 4.74 8.76
N VAL A 68 60.98 4.82 7.47
CA VAL A 68 59.99 4.94 6.40
C VAL A 68 59.17 3.66 6.26
N LEU A 69 59.81 2.50 6.41
CA LEU A 69 59.11 1.21 6.35
C LEU A 69 58.14 1.02 7.53
N VAL A 70 58.54 1.43 8.74
CA VAL A 70 57.68 1.41 9.93
C VAL A 70 56.52 2.41 9.80
N GLY A 71 56.76 3.60 9.26
CA GLY A 71 55.69 4.56 8.98
C GLY A 71 54.67 4.02 7.97
N LEU A 72 55.14 3.32 6.93
CA LEU A 72 54.28 2.70 5.93
C LEU A 72 53.45 1.55 6.50
N THR A 73 54.03 0.69 7.34
CA THR A 73 53.28 -0.43 7.94
C THR A 73 52.22 0.05 8.91
N VAL A 74 52.49 1.08 9.71
CA VAL A 74 51.50 1.70 10.60
C VAL A 74 50.40 2.40 9.80
N ALA A 75 50.75 3.13 8.73
CA ALA A 75 49.77 3.77 7.85
C ALA A 75 48.85 2.74 7.14
N VAL A 76 49.41 1.65 6.63
CA VAL A 76 48.64 0.57 6.00
C VAL A 76 47.76 -0.16 7.03
N SER A 77 48.29 -0.43 8.22
CA SER A 77 47.54 -1.09 9.30
C SER A 77 46.37 -0.26 9.79
N THR A 78 46.58 1.04 10.03
CA THR A 78 45.51 1.96 10.45
C THR A 78 44.46 2.14 9.36
N PHE A 79 44.87 2.22 8.08
CA PHE A 79 43.96 2.28 6.94
C PHE A 79 43.10 1.01 6.79
N LEU A 80 43.73 -0.18 6.87
CA LEU A 80 43.01 -1.46 6.84
C LEU A 80 42.10 -1.64 8.06
N SER A 81 42.48 -1.14 9.24
CA SER A 81 41.64 -1.15 10.44
C SER A 81 40.43 -0.21 10.35
N GLY A 82 40.55 0.92 9.63
CA GLY A 82 39.42 1.82 9.36
C GLY A 82 38.39 1.18 8.44
N LEU A 83 38.84 0.43 7.43
CA LEU A 83 37.97 -0.41 6.59
C LEU A 83 37.34 -1.56 7.39
N TRP A 84 38.06 -2.11 8.38
CA TRP A 84 37.56 -3.10 9.34
C TRP A 84 36.67 -2.51 10.46
N GLN A 85 36.63 -1.19 10.66
CA GLN A 85 35.80 -0.56 11.70
C GLN A 85 34.44 -0.08 11.19
N ALA A 86 34.19 -0.08 9.88
CA ALA A 86 32.96 0.45 9.28
C ALA A 86 32.07 -0.62 8.58
N TRP A 87 32.43 -1.90 8.66
CA TRP A 87 31.60 -2.98 8.06
C TRP A 87 30.19 -3.05 8.64
N TRP A 88 29.99 -2.59 9.87
CA TRP A 88 28.67 -2.52 10.48
C TRP A 88 27.79 -1.44 9.81
N ILE A 89 28.36 -0.35 9.30
CA ILE A 89 27.61 0.70 8.58
C ILE A 89 27.09 0.15 7.25
N THR A 90 27.92 -0.57 6.50
CA THR A 90 27.51 -1.21 5.26
C THR A 90 26.50 -2.33 5.52
N ALA A 91 26.69 -3.14 6.57
CA ALA A 91 25.73 -4.16 6.98
C ALA A 91 24.37 -3.57 7.39
N VAL A 92 24.35 -2.48 8.18
CA VAL A 92 23.11 -1.77 8.56
C VAL A 92 22.44 -1.13 7.34
N GLY A 93 23.22 -0.53 6.44
CA GLY A 93 22.70 0.02 5.18
C GLY A 93 22.04 -1.04 4.30
N ILE A 94 22.69 -2.21 4.12
CA ILE A 94 22.12 -3.35 3.38
C ILE A 94 20.87 -3.88 4.10
N ALA A 95 20.89 -4.01 5.42
CA ALA A 95 19.73 -4.46 6.20
C ALA A 95 18.54 -3.50 6.08
N LEU A 96 18.77 -2.17 6.10
CA LEU A 96 17.74 -1.17 5.89
C LEU A 96 17.16 -1.22 4.49
N VAL A 97 18.01 -1.32 3.45
CA VAL A 97 17.57 -1.46 2.07
C VAL A 97 16.79 -2.76 1.90
N ALA A 98 17.27 -3.87 2.47
CA ALA A 98 16.56 -5.15 2.44
C ALA A 98 15.24 -5.09 3.21
N ALA A 99 15.15 -4.38 4.34
CA ALA A 99 13.93 -4.20 5.11
C ALA A 99 12.90 -3.32 4.38
N VAL A 100 13.33 -2.21 3.79
CA VAL A 100 12.49 -1.34 2.94
C VAL A 100 12.02 -2.12 1.71
N PHE A 101 12.92 -2.85 1.06
CA PHE A 101 12.59 -3.66 -0.11
C PHE A 101 11.66 -4.83 0.23
N ALA A 102 11.86 -5.51 1.36
CA ALA A 102 10.97 -6.55 1.85
C ALA A 102 9.60 -5.99 2.25
N SER A 103 9.56 -4.81 2.88
CA SER A 103 8.32 -4.10 3.22
C SER A 103 7.55 -3.69 1.96
N ALA A 104 8.24 -3.15 0.95
CA ALA A 104 7.67 -2.79 -0.35
C ALA A 104 7.22 -4.01 -1.17
N ARG A 105 7.91 -5.16 -1.04
CA ARG A 105 7.48 -6.40 -1.70
C ARG A 105 6.29 -7.06 -1.01
N ARG A 106 6.18 -6.98 0.32
CA ARG A 106 4.99 -7.48 1.05
C ARG A 106 3.72 -6.74 0.63
N THR A 107 3.82 -5.47 0.27
CA THR A 107 2.67 -4.67 -0.20
C THR A 107 2.22 -5.04 -1.61
N GLY A 108 3.07 -5.67 -2.44
CA GLY A 108 2.75 -6.03 -3.84
C GLY A 108 2.40 -7.51 -4.09
N GLN A 109 2.51 -8.40 -3.10
CA GLN A 109 2.28 -9.85 -3.28
C GLN A 109 0.90 -10.34 -2.81
N GLY A 110 0.04 -9.45 -2.32
CA GLY A 110 -1.29 -9.81 -1.81
C GLY A 110 -2.42 -9.73 -2.84
N GLU A 111 -2.11 -9.57 -4.13
CA GLU A 111 -3.11 -9.29 -5.17
C GLU A 111 -3.11 -10.33 -6.29
N VAL A 112 -4.28 -10.89 -6.57
CA VAL A 112 -4.53 -11.72 -7.75
C VAL A 112 -5.84 -11.31 -8.41
N GLY A 113 -5.98 -11.45 -9.72
CA GLY A 113 -7.21 -11.07 -10.38
C GLY A 113 -7.30 -11.49 -11.83
N ARG A 114 -8.52 -11.49 -12.35
CA ARG A 114 -8.83 -11.81 -13.74
C ARG A 114 -9.81 -10.80 -14.32
N GLN A 115 -9.53 -10.42 -15.56
CA GLN A 115 -10.46 -9.68 -16.39
C GLN A 115 -11.23 -10.64 -17.30
N PHE A 116 -12.55 -10.50 -17.33
CA PHE A 116 -13.45 -11.22 -18.21
C PHE A 116 -13.90 -10.27 -19.32
N HIS A 117 -13.98 -10.77 -20.56
CA HIS A 117 -14.41 -9.99 -21.72
C HIS A 117 -15.93 -10.03 -21.92
N THR A 118 -16.57 -11.16 -21.60
CA THR A 118 -18.01 -11.37 -21.76
C THR A 118 -18.60 -11.97 -20.48
N PRO A 119 -19.27 -11.17 -19.63
CA PRO A 119 -19.38 -9.71 -19.67
C PRO A 119 -18.04 -9.02 -19.35
N SER A 120 -17.89 -7.74 -19.74
CA SER A 120 -16.69 -6.95 -19.43
C SER A 120 -16.65 -6.60 -17.93
N ILE A 121 -16.06 -7.48 -17.12
CA ILE A 121 -15.94 -7.33 -15.66
C ILE A 121 -14.55 -7.73 -15.20
N ARG A 122 -14.12 -7.25 -14.04
CA ARG A 122 -12.89 -7.67 -13.38
C ARG A 122 -13.22 -8.26 -12.00
N ILE A 123 -12.57 -9.36 -11.64
CA ILE A 123 -12.60 -9.90 -10.28
C ILE A 123 -11.16 -9.85 -9.77
N ARG A 124 -10.95 -9.19 -8.64
CA ARG A 124 -9.66 -9.06 -7.97
C ARG A 124 -9.80 -9.54 -6.53
N VAL A 125 -8.74 -10.13 -6.01
CA VAL A 125 -8.60 -10.55 -4.61
C VAL A 125 -7.39 -9.82 -4.06
N VAL A 126 -7.57 -9.12 -2.94
CA VAL A 126 -6.53 -8.33 -2.28
C VAL A 126 -6.43 -8.68 -0.81
N VAL A 127 -5.21 -8.71 -0.30
CA VAL A 127 -4.97 -8.67 1.15
C VAL A 127 -4.95 -7.22 1.61
N GLY A 128 -5.86 -6.82 2.49
CA GLY A 128 -5.93 -5.45 2.97
C GLY A 128 -7.14 -5.15 3.85
N ASP A 129 -7.36 -3.86 4.11
CA ASP A 129 -8.51 -3.37 4.86
C ASP A 129 -9.66 -3.01 3.92
N LEU A 130 -10.86 -3.53 4.19
CA LEU A 130 -12.06 -3.22 3.42
C LEU A 130 -12.44 -1.74 3.51
N LEU A 131 -12.30 -1.13 4.68
CA LEU A 131 -12.77 0.23 4.94
C LEU A 131 -11.91 1.29 4.25
N GLU A 132 -10.70 0.92 3.84
CA GLU A 132 -9.73 1.75 3.10
C GLU A 132 -9.87 1.63 1.56
N GLN A 133 -10.73 0.74 1.06
CA GLN A 133 -10.90 0.58 -0.38
C GLN A 133 -11.53 1.85 -1.00
N PRO A 134 -10.99 2.36 -2.13
CA PRO A 134 -11.45 3.61 -2.75
C PRO A 134 -12.70 3.40 -3.63
N CYS A 135 -13.61 2.53 -3.21
CA CYS A 135 -14.81 2.18 -3.96
C CYS A 135 -16.00 1.92 -3.03
N GLN A 136 -17.14 1.51 -3.59
CA GLN A 136 -18.28 1.11 -2.79
C GLN A 136 -17.92 -0.16 -2.03
N ILE A 137 -18.47 -0.35 -0.83
CA ILE A 137 -18.14 -1.50 0.01
C ILE A 137 -19.40 -2.25 0.45
N ALA A 138 -19.33 -3.56 0.60
CA ALA A 138 -20.35 -4.35 1.27
C ALA A 138 -19.88 -4.73 2.68
N VAL A 139 -20.71 -4.50 3.69
CA VAL A 139 -20.41 -4.85 5.09
C VAL A 139 -21.47 -5.84 5.56
N GLY A 140 -21.03 -6.94 6.17
CA GLY A 140 -21.93 -7.95 6.73
C GLY A 140 -22.52 -7.50 8.06
N PHE A 141 -23.83 -7.69 8.21
CA PHE A 141 -24.62 -7.45 9.41
C PHE A 141 -25.46 -8.69 9.74
N SER A 142 -26.01 -8.72 10.96
CA SER A 142 -27.09 -9.63 11.33
C SER A 142 -28.45 -9.13 10.84
N ASP A 143 -29.43 -10.02 10.85
CA ASP A 143 -30.85 -9.76 10.59
C ASP A 143 -31.50 -8.70 11.49
N THR A 144 -30.84 -8.29 12.58
CA THR A 144 -31.33 -7.23 13.49
C THR A 144 -30.64 -5.89 13.26
N PHE A 145 -29.61 -5.83 12.41
CA PHE A 145 -28.76 -4.65 12.22
C PHE A 145 -28.30 -4.04 13.55
N ASP A 146 -27.93 -4.89 14.51
CA ASP A 146 -27.43 -4.48 15.82
C ASP A 146 -26.13 -3.67 15.67
N THR A 147 -25.96 -2.56 16.38
CA THR A 147 -24.81 -1.64 16.25
C THR A 147 -24.08 -1.39 17.57
N ASP A 148 -24.52 -2.03 18.65
CA ASP A 148 -24.00 -1.79 20.00
C ASP A 148 -22.64 -2.47 20.22
N THR A 149 -21.59 -1.67 20.32
CA THR A 149 -20.23 -2.13 20.64
C THR A 149 -19.90 -2.05 22.14
N THR A 150 -20.83 -1.58 22.97
CA THR A 150 -20.61 -1.37 24.41
C THR A 150 -20.27 -2.68 25.10
N GLY A 151 -19.12 -2.73 25.77
CA GLY A 151 -18.66 -3.91 26.49
C GLY A 151 -18.41 -5.14 25.61
N ASN A 152 -18.35 -4.98 24.27
CA ASN A 152 -18.21 -6.07 23.29
C ASN A 152 -19.26 -7.19 23.46
N GLN A 153 -20.46 -6.86 23.96
CA GLN A 153 -21.49 -7.85 24.26
C GLN A 153 -22.30 -8.22 23.01
N VAL A 154 -22.79 -7.22 22.26
CA VAL A 154 -23.62 -7.44 21.07
C VAL A 154 -22.75 -7.46 19.82
N ILE A 155 -21.94 -6.42 19.61
CA ILE A 155 -20.98 -6.33 18.51
C ILE A 155 -19.59 -6.15 19.11
N ASN A 156 -18.61 -6.92 18.62
CA ASN A 156 -17.23 -6.72 19.03
C ASN A 156 -16.65 -5.49 18.33
N ALA A 157 -16.06 -4.56 19.08
CA ALA A 157 -15.45 -3.33 18.54
C ALA A 157 -14.34 -3.61 17.52
N THR A 158 -13.66 -4.76 17.64
CA THR A 158 -12.60 -5.18 16.71
C THR A 158 -13.12 -5.89 15.45
N SER A 159 -14.40 -6.23 15.38
CA SER A 159 -15.03 -6.77 14.17
C SER A 159 -15.08 -5.71 13.06
N LEU A 160 -15.26 -6.14 11.81
CA LEU A 160 -15.46 -5.22 10.69
C LEU A 160 -16.60 -4.23 10.95
N GLN A 161 -17.70 -4.70 11.54
CA GLN A 161 -18.86 -3.85 11.84
C GLN A 161 -18.57 -2.82 12.95
N GLY A 162 -17.83 -3.22 13.98
CA GLY A 162 -17.38 -2.31 15.03
C GLY A 162 -16.41 -1.25 14.49
N GLN A 163 -15.46 -1.66 13.66
CA GLN A 163 -14.53 -0.75 12.98
C GLN A 163 -15.24 0.17 11.97
N PHE A 164 -16.31 -0.30 11.34
CA PHE A 164 -17.15 0.53 10.47
C PHE A 164 -17.83 1.66 11.25
N LEU A 165 -18.42 1.36 12.41
CA LEU A 165 -18.98 2.37 13.32
C LEU A 165 -17.89 3.35 13.80
N ASP A 166 -16.75 2.84 14.24
CA ASP A 166 -15.66 3.71 14.73
C ASP A 166 -15.12 4.63 13.63
N ARG A 167 -14.73 4.08 12.47
CA ARG A 167 -14.00 4.83 11.44
C ARG A 167 -14.90 5.65 10.51
N ARG A 168 -16.09 5.16 10.13
CA ARG A 168 -16.98 5.87 9.19
C ARG A 168 -17.97 6.79 9.92
N TYR A 169 -18.26 6.51 11.18
CA TYR A 169 -19.21 7.28 11.99
C TYR A 169 -18.55 7.97 13.20
N ALA A 170 -17.22 7.90 13.35
CA ALA A 170 -16.48 8.47 14.48
C ALA A 170 -17.01 7.96 15.84
N GLY A 171 -17.44 6.70 15.89
CA GLY A 171 -18.07 6.09 17.07
C GLY A 171 -19.50 6.56 17.35
N ASN A 172 -20.10 7.40 16.50
CA ASN A 172 -21.46 7.89 16.69
C ASN A 172 -22.51 6.84 16.30
N ARG A 173 -22.88 6.02 17.28
CA ARG A 173 -23.90 4.97 17.13
C ARG A 173 -25.25 5.50 16.70
N HIS A 174 -25.72 6.60 17.29
CA HIS A 174 -27.03 7.17 16.99
C HIS A 174 -27.16 7.53 15.52
N ARG A 175 -26.14 8.19 14.97
CA ARG A 175 -26.12 8.54 13.55
C ARG A 175 -26.13 7.30 12.63
N LEU A 176 -25.41 6.24 13.00
CA LEU A 176 -25.47 4.98 12.25
C LEU A 176 -26.86 4.34 12.33
N ASP A 177 -27.48 4.36 13.51
CA ASP A 177 -28.83 3.82 13.71
C ASP A 177 -29.89 4.62 12.93
N ASP A 178 -29.78 5.94 12.87
CA ASP A 178 -30.67 6.81 12.10
C ASP A 178 -30.53 6.56 10.59
N ASP A 179 -29.29 6.47 10.09
CA ASP A 179 -29.01 6.16 8.67
C ASP A 179 -29.55 4.78 8.27
N LEU A 180 -29.37 3.77 9.14
CA LEU A 180 -29.92 2.42 8.94
C LEU A 180 -31.45 2.43 8.98
N ALA A 181 -32.07 3.14 9.93
CA ALA A 181 -33.52 3.23 10.03
C ALA A 181 -34.12 3.91 8.78
N ALA A 182 -33.49 4.96 8.28
CA ALA A 182 -33.92 5.62 7.04
C ALA A 182 -33.80 4.68 5.83
N ALA A 183 -32.69 3.95 5.71
CA ALA A 183 -32.48 3.00 4.62
C ALA A 183 -33.44 1.79 4.67
N LEU A 184 -33.87 1.38 5.86
CA LEU A 184 -34.76 0.24 6.09
C LEU A 184 -36.25 0.63 6.20
N ALA A 185 -36.59 1.91 6.06
CA ALA A 185 -37.96 2.40 6.28
C ALA A 185 -39.01 1.74 5.37
N ALA A 186 -38.61 1.35 4.15
CA ALA A 186 -39.48 0.67 3.19
C ALA A 186 -39.41 -0.87 3.30
N THR A 187 -38.56 -1.43 4.16
CA THR A 187 -38.39 -2.87 4.32
C THR A 187 -39.32 -3.40 5.41
N ALA A 188 -40.11 -4.41 5.06
CA ALA A 188 -40.96 -5.09 6.04
C ALA A 188 -40.11 -5.84 7.08
N VAL A 189 -40.46 -5.66 8.34
CA VAL A 189 -39.91 -6.45 9.45
C VAL A 189 -40.53 -7.85 9.38
N ASP A 190 -39.68 -8.89 9.39
CA ASP A 190 -40.10 -10.29 9.35
C ASP A 190 -40.74 -10.71 10.68
N ARG A 191 -40.06 -10.42 11.79
CA ARG A 191 -40.60 -10.60 13.14
C ARG A 191 -40.04 -9.59 14.11
N THR A 192 -40.75 -9.36 15.21
CA THR A 192 -40.24 -8.61 16.35
C THR A 192 -40.11 -9.54 17.54
N GLU A 193 -38.92 -9.61 18.14
CA GLU A 193 -38.65 -10.40 19.34
C GLU A 193 -39.22 -9.74 20.60
N GLN A 194 -39.54 -10.55 21.60
CA GLN A 194 -39.84 -10.04 22.92
C GLN A 194 -38.54 -9.76 23.70
N ARG A 195 -38.52 -8.70 24.51
CA ARG A 195 -37.36 -8.36 25.36
C ARG A 195 -37.03 -9.47 26.38
N SER A 196 -38.02 -10.28 26.77
CA SER A 196 -37.83 -11.47 27.61
C SER A 196 -36.92 -12.51 26.95
N ASP A 197 -37.01 -12.64 25.62
CA ASP A 197 -36.35 -13.69 24.85
C ASP A 197 -35.01 -13.20 24.28
N LYS A 198 -34.93 -11.90 23.95
CA LYS A 198 -33.71 -11.21 23.50
C LYS A 198 -33.40 -10.04 24.45
N VAL A 199 -32.59 -10.33 25.47
CA VAL A 199 -32.24 -9.36 26.51
C VAL A 199 -31.48 -8.16 25.93
N LEU A 200 -30.56 -8.40 24.98
CA LEU A 200 -29.65 -7.39 24.43
C LEU A 200 -29.86 -7.12 22.93
N GLY A 201 -29.58 -5.88 22.51
CA GLY A 201 -29.71 -5.43 21.13
C GLY A 201 -31.14 -5.04 20.70
N LYS A 202 -31.32 -4.90 19.38
CA LYS A 202 -32.55 -4.54 18.68
C LYS A 202 -33.50 -5.72 18.55
N LEU A 203 -34.80 -5.46 18.56
CA LEU A 203 -35.83 -6.52 18.59
C LEU A 203 -36.42 -6.83 17.21
N ALA A 204 -36.44 -5.85 16.31
CA ALA A 204 -36.90 -6.04 14.94
C ALA A 204 -35.91 -6.90 14.17
N ARG A 205 -36.41 -7.96 13.54
CA ARG A 205 -35.67 -8.82 12.61
C ARG A 205 -36.15 -8.59 11.19
N TYR A 206 -35.20 -8.45 10.29
CA TYR A 206 -35.42 -8.33 8.86
C TYR A 206 -35.14 -9.67 8.17
N PRO A 207 -35.77 -9.95 7.02
CA PRO A 207 -35.46 -11.14 6.24
C PRO A 207 -33.96 -11.22 5.90
N LEU A 208 -33.40 -12.44 5.89
CA LEU A 208 -32.03 -12.64 5.40
C LEU A 208 -31.90 -12.18 3.95
N GLY A 209 -30.77 -11.55 3.65
CA GLY A 209 -30.51 -10.89 2.39
C GLY A 209 -31.06 -9.47 2.28
N THR A 210 -31.68 -8.93 3.34
CA THR A 210 -32.00 -7.50 3.41
C THR A 210 -30.73 -6.67 3.28
N VAL A 211 -30.75 -5.64 2.43
CA VAL A 211 -29.61 -4.73 2.20
C VAL A 211 -30.02 -3.30 2.53
N ALA A 212 -29.41 -2.72 3.56
CA ALA A 212 -29.50 -1.28 3.80
C ALA A 212 -28.40 -0.56 3.01
N VAL A 213 -28.77 0.37 2.13
CA VAL A 213 -27.81 1.14 1.32
C VAL A 213 -27.57 2.49 1.96
N LEU A 214 -26.35 2.70 2.47
CA LEU A 214 -25.95 3.94 3.13
C LEU A 214 -25.06 4.80 2.22
N GLY A 215 -25.06 6.11 2.47
CA GLY A 215 -24.25 7.08 1.72
C GLY A 215 -24.77 7.35 0.30
N SER A 216 -23.96 8.00 -0.53
CA SER A 216 -24.33 8.37 -1.90
C SER A 216 -23.14 8.28 -2.86
N GLY A 217 -23.44 8.18 -4.16
CA GLY A 217 -22.43 8.18 -5.22
C GLY A 217 -21.40 7.06 -5.14
N GLY A 218 -20.11 7.41 -5.16
CA GLY A 218 -18.98 6.48 -5.16
C GLY A 218 -18.58 5.93 -3.78
N SER A 219 -19.19 6.41 -2.70
CA SER A 219 -18.85 6.02 -1.31
C SER A 219 -19.95 5.21 -0.63
N ARG A 220 -20.83 4.56 -1.42
CA ARG A 220 -21.94 3.76 -0.89
C ARG A 220 -21.44 2.57 -0.07
N VAL A 221 -22.22 2.26 0.96
CA VAL A 221 -22.02 1.10 1.82
C VAL A 221 -23.26 0.24 1.75
N TYR A 222 -23.09 -1.02 1.39
CA TYR A 222 -24.14 -2.03 1.34
C TYR A 222 -24.10 -2.87 2.62
N CYS A 223 -24.97 -2.57 3.58
CA CYS A 223 -25.09 -3.32 4.82
C CYS A 223 -25.99 -4.54 4.59
N LEU A 224 -25.39 -5.72 4.45
CA LEU A 224 -26.08 -6.97 4.13
C LEU A 224 -26.42 -7.77 5.39
N ALA A 225 -27.69 -8.03 5.65
CA ALA A 225 -28.13 -8.98 6.67
C ALA A 225 -27.95 -10.42 6.18
N TYR A 226 -26.82 -11.06 6.47
CA TYR A 226 -26.51 -12.41 5.98
C TYR A 226 -26.57 -13.50 7.06
N THR A 227 -26.71 -13.11 8.34
CA THR A 227 -26.79 -14.05 9.47
C THR A 227 -27.98 -13.79 10.34
N THR A 228 -28.54 -14.85 10.92
CA THR A 228 -29.47 -14.73 12.02
C THR A 228 -28.69 -14.59 13.33
N MET A 229 -28.94 -13.54 14.09
CA MET A 229 -28.39 -13.40 15.44
C MET A 229 -29.17 -14.33 16.39
N SER A 230 -28.52 -15.33 16.99
CA SER A 230 -29.21 -16.13 18.01
C SER A 230 -29.45 -15.32 19.28
N ASN A 231 -30.37 -15.79 20.13
CA ASN A 231 -30.58 -15.19 21.46
C ASN A 231 -29.38 -15.37 22.40
N THR A 232 -28.42 -16.24 22.03
CA THR A 232 -27.12 -16.37 22.69
C THR A 232 -26.04 -15.48 22.08
N LEU A 233 -26.43 -14.52 21.22
CA LEU A 233 -25.55 -13.57 20.53
C LEU A 233 -24.52 -14.23 19.59
N VAL A 234 -24.85 -15.42 19.09
CA VAL A 234 -24.05 -16.12 18.07
C VAL A 234 -24.74 -16.00 16.73
N ALA A 235 -24.06 -15.38 15.77
CA ALA A 235 -24.54 -15.31 14.40
C ALA A 235 -24.42 -16.67 13.71
N ARG A 236 -25.46 -17.09 12.98
CA ARG A 236 -25.47 -18.32 12.17
C ARG A 236 -25.97 -18.05 10.76
N SER A 237 -25.35 -18.67 9.77
CA SER A 237 -25.85 -18.73 8.39
C SER A 237 -25.61 -20.11 7.78
N THR A 238 -26.53 -20.56 6.93
CA THR A 238 -26.32 -21.71 6.06
C THR A 238 -25.72 -21.28 4.73
N LEU A 239 -25.22 -22.23 3.94
CA LEU A 239 -24.71 -21.97 2.59
C LEU A 239 -25.81 -21.42 1.66
N ASP A 240 -27.01 -21.99 1.71
CA ASP A 240 -28.14 -21.55 0.88
C ASP A 240 -28.60 -20.13 1.23
N SER A 241 -28.64 -19.81 2.53
CA SER A 241 -28.95 -18.45 2.98
C SER A 241 -27.87 -17.46 2.54
N LEU A 242 -26.60 -17.84 2.62
CA LEU A 242 -25.49 -17.00 2.14
C LEU A 242 -25.56 -16.77 0.62
N TRP A 243 -25.80 -17.82 -0.16
CA TRP A 243 -25.96 -17.72 -1.61
C TRP A 243 -27.13 -16.79 -1.98
N THR A 244 -28.27 -16.94 -1.30
CA THR A 244 -29.45 -16.08 -1.50
C THR A 244 -29.16 -14.64 -1.10
N ALA A 245 -28.51 -14.42 0.04
CA ALA A 245 -28.13 -13.09 0.51
C ALA A 245 -27.14 -12.40 -0.43
N LEU A 246 -26.18 -13.13 -1.00
CA LEU A 246 -25.29 -12.60 -2.04
C LEU A 246 -26.06 -12.22 -3.30
N GLY A 247 -27.04 -13.04 -3.74
CA GLY A 247 -27.92 -12.70 -4.84
C GLY A 247 -28.64 -11.36 -4.64
N LEU A 248 -29.25 -11.18 -3.46
CA LEU A 248 -29.95 -9.94 -3.07
C LEU A 248 -28.99 -8.75 -2.93
N LEU A 249 -27.76 -8.96 -2.44
CA LEU A 249 -26.70 -7.96 -2.45
C LEU A 249 -26.42 -7.47 -3.87
N TRP A 250 -26.26 -8.40 -4.82
CA TRP A 250 -25.97 -8.03 -6.21
C TRP A 250 -27.13 -7.28 -6.87
N ASP A 251 -28.38 -7.59 -6.52
CA ASP A 251 -29.54 -6.84 -7.00
C ASP A 251 -29.59 -5.42 -6.42
N ALA A 252 -29.33 -5.25 -5.12
CA ALA A 252 -29.22 -3.92 -4.51
C ALA A 252 -28.09 -3.07 -5.12
N VAL A 253 -26.98 -3.69 -5.49
CA VAL A 253 -25.87 -3.03 -6.21
C VAL A 253 -26.28 -2.71 -7.65
N ALA A 254 -27.07 -3.56 -8.32
CA ALA A 254 -27.55 -3.27 -9.65
C ALA A 254 -28.51 -2.06 -9.70
N GLU A 255 -29.36 -1.93 -8.69
CA GLU A 255 -30.33 -0.82 -8.61
C GLU A 255 -29.66 0.53 -8.31
N SER A 256 -28.56 0.51 -7.56
CA SER A 256 -28.07 1.71 -6.89
C SER A 256 -26.57 1.98 -7.12
N GLY A 257 -25.79 0.98 -7.52
CA GLY A 257 -24.32 1.03 -7.58
C GLY A 257 -23.73 1.79 -8.76
N GLN A 258 -24.51 2.15 -9.77
CA GLN A 258 -24.07 2.96 -10.94
C GLN A 258 -22.85 2.37 -11.68
N LEU A 259 -22.75 1.03 -11.75
CA LEU A 259 -21.61 0.32 -12.34
C LEU A 259 -20.25 0.64 -11.69
N ALA A 260 -20.22 1.22 -10.49
CA ALA A 260 -18.98 1.47 -9.76
C ALA A 260 -18.34 0.15 -9.29
N PRO A 261 -17.02 0.12 -9.02
CA PRO A 261 -16.39 -1.01 -8.35
C PRO A 261 -16.98 -1.24 -6.97
N LEU A 262 -17.04 -2.51 -6.56
CA LEU A 262 -17.54 -2.93 -5.25
C LEU A 262 -16.49 -3.80 -4.56
N ALA A 263 -16.10 -3.42 -3.35
CA ALA A 263 -15.30 -4.25 -2.48
C ALA A 263 -16.18 -5.05 -1.50
N VAL A 264 -15.87 -6.33 -1.34
CA VAL A 264 -16.62 -7.26 -0.49
C VAL A 264 -15.64 -8.04 0.36
N PRO A 265 -15.82 -8.13 1.69
CA PRO A 265 -14.97 -8.94 2.56
C PRO A 265 -15.33 -10.42 2.42
N LEU A 266 -14.65 -11.28 3.18
CA LEU A 266 -15.06 -12.67 3.39
C LEU A 266 -16.33 -12.74 4.26
N ILE A 267 -17.48 -12.37 3.70
CA ILE A 267 -18.78 -12.47 4.36
C ILE A 267 -19.03 -13.93 4.71
N GLY A 268 -19.14 -14.25 6.01
CA GLY A 268 -19.26 -15.63 6.49
C GLY A 268 -18.07 -16.17 7.29
N ALA A 269 -16.89 -15.58 7.16
CA ALA A 269 -15.64 -16.14 7.71
C ALA A 269 -15.40 -15.88 9.21
N ASP A 270 -15.88 -14.77 9.76
CA ASP A 270 -15.55 -14.35 11.14
C ASP A 270 -16.56 -14.87 12.19
N LEU A 271 -17.70 -14.18 12.33
CA LEU A 271 -18.62 -14.35 13.47
C LEU A 271 -19.83 -15.25 13.16
N ALA A 272 -20.07 -15.49 11.87
CA ALA A 272 -21.23 -16.21 11.36
C ALA A 272 -21.11 -17.72 11.42
N ARG A 273 -19.89 -18.24 11.67
CA ARG A 273 -19.55 -19.66 11.71
C ARG A 273 -20.34 -20.43 10.65
N VAL A 274 -20.09 -20.14 9.37
CA VAL A 274 -20.50 -21.04 8.31
C VAL A 274 -19.56 -22.26 8.42
N ASP A 275 -19.78 -23.09 9.44
CA ASP A 275 -18.89 -24.13 10.00
C ASP A 275 -18.46 -25.21 8.99
N VAL A 276 -18.86 -25.09 7.73
CA VAL A 276 -18.66 -26.07 6.65
C VAL A 276 -17.71 -25.55 5.56
N LEU A 277 -17.55 -24.24 5.39
CA LEU A 277 -16.73 -23.68 4.31
C LEU A 277 -15.45 -23.03 4.83
N ASP A 278 -14.32 -23.51 4.31
CA ASP A 278 -13.04 -22.85 4.43
C ASP A 278 -13.05 -21.47 3.72
N ARG A 279 -12.18 -20.56 4.15
CA ARG A 279 -12.08 -19.17 3.64
C ARG A 279 -11.86 -19.12 2.14
N GLN A 280 -11.11 -20.08 1.60
CA GLN A 280 -10.92 -20.22 0.17
C GLN A 280 -12.23 -20.55 -0.56
N HIS A 281 -13.05 -21.45 -0.03
CA HIS A 281 -14.35 -21.79 -0.62
C HIS A 281 -15.35 -20.63 -0.51
N LEU A 282 -15.28 -19.81 0.56
CA LEU A 282 -16.07 -18.58 0.66
C LEU A 282 -15.70 -17.58 -0.44
N LEU A 283 -14.41 -17.35 -0.71
CA LEU A 283 -13.97 -16.52 -1.83
C LEU A 283 -14.53 -17.00 -3.16
N GLN A 284 -14.43 -18.31 -3.40
CA GLN A 284 -14.93 -18.94 -4.62
C GLN A 284 -16.45 -18.77 -4.74
N LEU A 285 -17.20 -18.98 -3.65
CA LEU A 285 -18.65 -18.81 -3.61
C LEU A 285 -19.07 -17.37 -3.98
N ILE A 286 -18.41 -16.37 -3.36
CA ILE A 286 -18.70 -14.96 -3.64
C ILE A 286 -18.38 -14.65 -5.12
N ALA A 287 -17.21 -15.07 -5.62
CA ALA A 287 -16.82 -14.88 -7.02
C ALA A 287 -17.80 -15.55 -8.02
N ILE A 288 -18.22 -16.78 -7.75
CA ILE A 288 -19.17 -17.53 -8.60
C ILE A 288 -20.53 -16.84 -8.59
N SER A 289 -21.05 -16.47 -7.43
CA SER A 289 -22.35 -15.80 -7.32
C SER A 289 -22.37 -14.46 -8.09
N PHE A 290 -21.28 -13.68 -7.98
CA PHE A 290 -21.09 -12.43 -8.71
C PHE A 290 -21.05 -12.65 -10.23
N LEU A 291 -20.25 -13.62 -10.68
CA LEU A 291 -20.13 -13.95 -12.09
C LEU A 291 -21.47 -14.43 -12.67
N ALA A 292 -22.16 -15.32 -11.95
CA ALA A 292 -23.48 -15.82 -12.33
C ALA A 292 -24.49 -14.69 -12.49
N ARG A 293 -24.50 -13.71 -11.57
CA ARG A 293 -25.38 -12.54 -11.67
C ARG A 293 -24.98 -11.60 -12.80
N SER A 294 -23.67 -11.39 -13.00
CA SER A 294 -23.12 -10.51 -14.04
C SER A 294 -23.39 -11.02 -15.46
N ARG A 295 -23.50 -12.36 -15.64
CA ARG A 295 -23.86 -12.98 -16.92
C ARG A 295 -25.30 -12.66 -17.34
N ARG A 296 -26.22 -12.37 -16.40
CA ARG A 296 -27.60 -11.94 -16.71
C ARG A 296 -27.64 -10.48 -17.15
N SER A 297 -26.99 -9.61 -16.38
CA SER A 297 -26.79 -8.21 -16.72
C SER A 297 -25.59 -7.67 -15.96
N ARG A 298 -24.78 -6.85 -16.65
CA ARG A 298 -23.64 -6.19 -16.03
C ARG A 298 -24.16 -5.13 -15.04
N PHE A 299 -23.80 -5.26 -13.78
CA PHE A 299 -24.22 -4.35 -12.70
C PHE A 299 -23.05 -3.68 -11.96
N CYS A 300 -21.85 -4.23 -12.11
CA CYS A 300 -20.61 -3.74 -11.50
C CYS A 300 -19.46 -3.96 -12.47
N ARG A 301 -18.50 -3.03 -12.52
CA ARG A 301 -17.32 -3.13 -13.39
C ARG A 301 -16.23 -4.00 -12.81
N GLU A 302 -16.08 -3.98 -11.50
CA GLU A 302 -15.00 -4.65 -10.79
C GLU A 302 -15.46 -5.09 -9.40
N LEU A 303 -15.33 -6.38 -9.12
CA LEU A 303 -15.45 -6.94 -7.78
C LEU A 303 -14.06 -7.04 -7.15
N VAL A 304 -13.88 -6.43 -5.98
CA VAL A 304 -12.67 -6.52 -5.17
C VAL A 304 -12.97 -7.35 -3.92
N LEU A 305 -12.53 -8.60 -3.90
CA LEU A 305 -12.61 -9.46 -2.72
C LEU A 305 -11.47 -9.11 -1.77
N VAL A 306 -11.81 -8.61 -0.58
CA VAL A 306 -10.82 -8.17 0.41
C VAL A 306 -10.65 -9.24 1.47
N VAL A 307 -9.46 -9.81 1.53
CA VAL A 307 -9.02 -10.73 2.58
C VAL A 307 -8.32 -9.91 3.65
N HIS A 308 -8.83 -9.97 4.88
CA HIS A 308 -8.21 -9.26 5.99
C HIS A 308 -6.81 -9.85 6.26
N PRO A 309 -5.78 -9.06 6.63
CA PRO A 309 -4.42 -9.57 6.83
C PRO A 309 -4.30 -10.73 7.85
N LYS A 310 -5.23 -10.82 8.80
CA LYS A 310 -5.31 -11.93 9.77
C LYS A 310 -5.63 -13.29 9.11
N ASP A 311 -6.35 -13.24 7.99
CA ASP A 311 -6.87 -14.42 7.30
C ASP A 311 -6.04 -14.80 6.08
N ALA A 312 -5.08 -13.95 5.71
CA ALA A 312 -4.24 -14.13 4.54
C ALA A 312 -3.41 -15.42 4.56
N ALA A 313 -3.08 -15.94 5.75
CA ALA A 313 -2.34 -17.19 5.90
C ALA A 313 -3.15 -18.45 5.52
N GLU A 314 -4.48 -18.34 5.53
CA GLU A 314 -5.39 -19.45 5.21
C GLU A 314 -5.88 -19.40 3.76
N VAL A 315 -5.48 -18.38 2.99
CA VAL A 315 -5.86 -18.23 1.59
C VAL A 315 -4.63 -18.39 0.71
N ASP A 316 -4.60 -19.47 -0.08
CA ASP A 316 -3.58 -19.64 -1.11
C ASP A 316 -3.95 -18.81 -2.35
N MET A 317 -3.25 -17.68 -2.52
CA MET A 317 -3.44 -16.76 -3.63
C MET A 317 -3.17 -17.41 -5.00
N ALA A 318 -2.26 -18.39 -5.08
CA ALA A 318 -1.99 -19.08 -6.34
C ALA A 318 -3.15 -20.01 -6.72
N VAL A 319 -3.75 -20.70 -5.74
CA VAL A 319 -4.95 -21.52 -5.96
C VAL A 319 -6.13 -20.65 -6.37
N ILE A 320 -6.33 -19.51 -5.71
CA ILE A 320 -7.36 -18.53 -6.08
C ILE A 320 -7.13 -17.98 -7.49
N ALA A 321 -5.89 -17.64 -7.86
CA ALA A 321 -5.57 -17.20 -9.21
C ALA A 321 -5.92 -18.28 -10.25
N ALA A 322 -5.49 -19.53 -10.02
CA ALA A 322 -5.78 -20.66 -10.91
C ALA A 322 -7.29 -20.89 -11.05
N PHE A 323 -8.03 -20.83 -9.94
CA PHE A 323 -9.49 -20.90 -9.93
C PHE A 323 -10.12 -19.77 -10.76
N LEU A 324 -9.72 -18.52 -10.52
CA LEU A 324 -10.24 -17.39 -11.27
C LEU A 324 -9.98 -17.54 -12.75
N HIS A 325 -8.83 -18.09 -13.17
CA HIS A 325 -8.50 -18.44 -14.57
C HIS A 325 -9.33 -19.58 -15.16
N GLY A 326 -9.94 -20.43 -14.34
CA GLY A 326 -10.82 -21.52 -14.77
C GLY A 326 -12.30 -21.13 -14.97
N LEU A 327 -12.75 -19.99 -14.45
CA LEU A 327 -14.14 -19.49 -14.56
C LEU A 327 -14.58 -19.07 -15.98
#